data_AF-A0A4Y9V2G4-F1
#
_entry.id   AF-A0A4Y9V2G4-F1
#
_cell.length_a   1.000
_cell.length_b   1.000
_cell.length_c   1.000
_cell.angle_alpha   90.00
_cell.angle_beta   90.00
_cell.angle_gamma   90.00
#
_symmetry.space_group_name_H-M   'P 1'
#
loop_
_entity.id
_entity.type
_entity.pdbx_description
1 polymer ?
#
loop_
_entity_poly.entity_id
_entity_poly.type
_entity_poly.pdbx_seq_one_letter_code
_entity_poly.pdbx_strand_id
1 'polypeptide(L)'
;MSDAAKPDRPDEALVLEFDFDAPPAKVWRAVTIPALRERWLPDCDLAGAEPESTIAGEEVRYRLRDSEPPFRESHVIFRIEPNEDGGTRFRIIQQACEEQTKLPQPANSNCCLMRAAA
;
A
#
# COMPACT_ATOMS: atom_id res chain seq x y z
N MET A 1 11.70 -33.82 -8.50
CA MET A 1 10.49 -33.04 -8.81
C MET A 1 9.82 -32.68 -7.50
N SER A 2 10.20 -31.54 -6.93
CA SER A 2 9.43 -30.76 -5.96
C SER A 2 10.06 -29.37 -6.02
N ASP A 3 9.51 -28.54 -6.89
CA ASP A 3 9.85 -27.13 -6.98
C ASP A 3 9.32 -26.47 -5.69
N ALA A 4 10.24 -26.07 -4.81
CA ALA A 4 9.90 -25.32 -3.62
C ALA A 4 9.61 -23.90 -4.07
N ALA A 5 8.34 -23.59 -4.33
CA ALA A 5 7.87 -22.23 -4.48
C ALA A 5 8.32 -21.46 -3.22
N LYS A 6 9.29 -20.58 -3.42
CA LYS A 6 9.80 -19.63 -2.43
C LYS A 6 8.59 -18.81 -1.96
N PRO A 7 8.37 -18.62 -0.65
CA PRO A 7 7.32 -17.72 -0.21
C PRO A 7 7.66 -16.33 -0.73
N ASP A 8 6.73 -15.72 -1.47
CA ASP A 8 6.83 -14.31 -1.85
C ASP A 8 7.09 -13.49 -0.60
N ARG A 9 8.18 -12.74 -0.67
CA ARG A 9 8.66 -11.89 0.41
C ARG A 9 7.82 -10.61 0.44
N PRO A 10 7.72 -9.92 1.59
CA PRO A 10 6.75 -8.86 1.86
C PRO A 10 6.96 -7.54 1.10
N ASP A 11 7.68 -7.55 -0.03
CA ASP A 11 8.04 -6.38 -0.85
C ASP A 11 7.24 -6.27 -2.17
N GLU A 12 6.29 -7.17 -2.43
CA GLU A 12 5.47 -7.09 -3.65
C GLU A 12 4.39 -6.02 -3.53
N ALA A 13 4.76 -4.78 -3.82
CA ALA A 13 3.80 -3.74 -4.12
C ALA A 13 3.02 -4.14 -5.38
N LEU A 14 1.69 -4.18 -5.29
CA LEU A 14 0.84 -4.36 -6.47
C LEU A 14 0.84 -3.04 -7.25
N VAL A 15 1.33 -3.07 -8.50
CA VAL A 15 1.34 -1.91 -9.39
C VAL A 15 0.37 -2.13 -10.53
N LEU A 16 -0.62 -1.24 -10.66
CA LEU A 16 -1.52 -1.18 -11.80
C LEU A 16 -1.22 0.08 -12.59
N GLU A 17 -1.08 -0.04 -13.92
CA GLU A 17 -0.80 1.08 -14.82
C GLU A 17 -1.91 1.22 -15.86
N PHE A 18 -2.33 2.45 -16.10
CA PHE A 18 -3.38 2.82 -17.05
C PHE A 18 -2.98 4.07 -17.82
N ASP A 19 -3.34 4.15 -19.09
CA ASP A 19 -3.24 5.38 -19.89
C ASP A 19 -4.65 5.98 -20.06
N PHE A 20 -4.76 7.29 -19.86
CA PHE A 20 -5.98 8.06 -20.03
C PHE A 20 -5.80 9.16 -21.08
N ASP A 21 -6.78 9.34 -21.97
CA ASP A 21 -6.86 10.45 -22.93
C ASP A 21 -7.20 11.80 -22.29
N ALA A 22 -7.00 11.92 -20.98
CA ALA A 22 -7.29 13.12 -20.19
C ALA A 22 -5.98 13.79 -19.79
N PRO A 23 -5.95 15.14 -19.67
CA PRO A 23 -4.76 15.83 -19.18
C PRO A 23 -4.50 15.52 -17.69
N PRO A 24 -3.23 15.52 -17.24
CA PRO A 24 -2.85 15.20 -15.84
C PRO A 24 -3.64 15.97 -14.79
N ALA A 25 -3.92 17.26 -15.03
CA ALA A 25 -4.69 18.09 -14.13
C ALA A 25 -6.13 17.59 -13.90
N LYS A 26 -6.75 16.92 -14.88
CA LYS A 26 -8.08 16.35 -14.74
C LYS A 26 -8.05 15.08 -13.89
N VAL A 27 -7.06 14.21 -14.11
CA VAL A 27 -6.85 13.00 -13.31
C VAL A 27 -6.51 13.37 -11.86
N TRP A 28 -5.64 14.38 -11.67
CA TRP A 28 -5.29 14.91 -10.35
C TRP A 28 -6.52 15.35 -9.55
N ARG A 29 -7.43 16.11 -10.18
CA ARG A 29 -8.69 16.52 -9.54
C ARG A 29 -9.57 15.34 -9.18
N ALA A 30 -9.58 14.28 -9.99
CA ALA A 30 -10.40 13.09 -9.74
C ALA A 30 -9.93 12.28 -8.52
N VAL A 31 -8.64 12.30 -8.21
CA VAL A 31 -8.05 11.62 -7.04
C VAL A 31 -7.96 12.50 -5.79
N THR A 32 -7.91 13.83 -5.92
CA THR A 32 -7.70 14.75 -4.78
C THR A 32 -8.94 15.49 -4.29
N ILE A 33 -9.95 15.72 -5.14
CA ILE A 33 -11.19 16.39 -4.73
C ILE A 33 -12.14 15.33 -4.14
N PRO A 34 -12.51 15.38 -2.84
CA PRO A 34 -13.33 14.34 -2.20
C PRO A 34 -14.63 14.03 -2.94
N ALA A 35 -15.40 15.07 -3.31
CA ALA A 35 -16.65 14.92 -4.04
C ALA A 35 -16.52 14.27 -5.43
N LEU A 36 -15.33 14.31 -6.05
CA LEU A 36 -15.05 13.57 -7.29
C LEU A 36 -14.54 12.16 -7.01
N ARG A 37 -13.68 12.01 -5.99
CA ARG A 37 -13.11 10.73 -5.55
C ARG A 37 -14.18 9.77 -5.08
N GLU A 38 -15.12 10.21 -4.24
CA GLU A 38 -16.21 9.39 -3.68
C GLU A 38 -17.06 8.68 -4.75
N ARG A 39 -17.07 9.18 -5.99
CA ARG A 39 -17.82 8.58 -7.09
C ARG A 39 -17.23 7.25 -7.58
N TRP A 40 -15.97 6.96 -7.26
CA TRP A 40 -15.26 5.76 -7.73
C TRP A 40 -14.37 5.11 -6.66
N LEU A 41 -13.98 5.86 -5.62
CA LEU A 41 -13.30 5.38 -4.43
C LEU A 41 -14.05 5.92 -3.18
N PRO A 42 -15.02 5.16 -2.67
CA PRO A 42 -15.84 5.55 -1.52
C PRO A 42 -15.02 5.77 -0.25
N ASP A 43 -15.46 6.70 0.60
CA ASP A 43 -14.80 6.98 1.89
C ASP A 43 -14.84 5.80 2.86
N CYS A 44 -15.79 4.87 2.72
CA CYS A 44 -15.86 3.67 3.56
C CYS A 44 -14.71 2.68 3.33
N ASP A 45 -14.05 2.76 2.17
CA ASP A 45 -12.89 1.93 1.83
C ASP A 45 -11.57 2.57 2.30
N LEU A 46 -11.64 3.84 2.72
CA LEU A 46 -10.51 4.57 3.28
C LEU A 46 -10.49 4.45 4.81
N ALA A 47 -9.29 4.33 5.38
CA ALA A 47 -9.10 4.50 6.81
C ALA A 47 -9.30 5.96 7.24
N GLY A 48 -9.19 6.91 6.31
CA GLY A 48 -9.48 8.33 6.48
C GLY A 48 -9.65 9.03 5.14
N ALA A 49 -10.57 10.02 5.08
CA ALA A 49 -10.91 10.71 3.83
C ALA A 49 -9.79 11.64 3.31
N GLU A 50 -8.91 12.10 4.20
CA GLU A 50 -7.77 12.95 3.90
C GLU A 50 -6.55 12.11 3.46
N PRO A 51 -5.75 12.61 2.50
CA PRO A 51 -4.52 11.93 2.09
C PRO A 51 -3.45 12.00 3.18
N GLU A 52 -2.61 10.97 3.26
CA GLU A 52 -1.45 10.94 4.16
C GLU A 52 -0.30 11.82 3.66
N SER A 53 -0.12 11.87 2.35
CA SER A 53 0.89 12.70 1.69
C SER A 53 0.42 13.14 0.31
N THR A 54 0.85 14.30 -0.13
CA THR A 54 0.48 14.89 -1.42
C THR A 54 1.66 15.65 -2.02
N ILE A 55 2.01 15.30 -3.26
CA ILE A 55 2.94 16.02 -4.13
C ILE A 55 2.10 16.54 -5.30
N ALA A 56 1.85 17.84 -5.32
CA ALA A 56 0.86 18.46 -6.19
C ALA A 56 1.08 18.12 -7.68
N GLY A 57 0.11 17.44 -8.28
CA GLY A 57 0.12 17.09 -9.71
C GLY A 57 0.89 15.81 -10.05
N GLU A 58 1.59 15.20 -9.10
CA GLU A 58 2.47 14.05 -9.33
C GLU A 58 2.05 12.83 -8.54
N GLU A 59 1.83 12.97 -7.23
CA GLU A 59 1.59 11.83 -6.34
C GLU A 59 0.62 12.19 -5.19
N VAL A 60 -0.31 11.31 -4.88
CA VAL A 60 -1.10 11.40 -3.63
C VAL A 60 -1.24 10.02 -3.00
N ARG A 61 -1.11 9.96 -1.68
CA ARG A 61 -1.19 8.71 -0.90
C ARG A 61 -2.41 8.71 0.00
N TYR A 62 -3.14 7.61 -0.01
CA TYR A 62 -4.25 7.32 0.88
C TYR A 62 -4.01 6.03 1.66
N ARG A 63 -4.66 5.93 2.81
CA ARG A 63 -4.73 4.69 3.57
C ARG A 63 -6.08 4.03 3.34
N LEU A 64 -6.06 2.81 2.84
CA LEU A 64 -7.25 1.97 2.69
C LEU A 64 -7.38 1.05 3.90
N ARG A 65 -8.62 0.65 4.20
CA ARG A 65 -8.93 -0.34 5.23
C ARG A 65 -9.95 -1.33 4.70
N ASP A 66 -9.66 -2.61 4.83
CA ASP A 66 -10.59 -3.67 4.48
C ASP A 66 -11.87 -3.57 5.33
N SER A 67 -13.03 -3.82 4.71
CA SER A 67 -14.33 -3.74 5.41
C SER A 67 -14.61 -4.91 6.36
N GLU A 68 -13.84 -6.01 6.25
CA GLU A 68 -14.00 -7.21 7.07
C GLU A 68 -12.84 -7.40 8.04
N PRO A 69 -13.09 -7.95 9.25
CA PRO A 69 -12.02 -8.38 10.16
C PRO A 69 -11.01 -9.29 9.46
N PRO A 70 -9.68 -9.09 9.64
CA PRO A 70 -9.05 -8.27 10.69
C PRO A 70 -8.90 -6.77 10.35
N PHE A 71 -9.64 -6.23 9.39
CA PHE A 71 -9.62 -4.82 8.97
C PHE A 71 -8.22 -4.33 8.57
N ARG A 72 -7.57 -5.10 7.69
CA ARG A 72 -6.20 -4.81 7.28
C ARG A 72 -6.09 -3.44 6.64
N GLU A 73 -4.98 -2.77 6.88
CA GLU A 73 -4.70 -1.47 6.28
C GLU A 73 -3.65 -1.60 5.18
N SER A 74 -3.80 -0.80 4.13
CA SER A 74 -2.82 -0.69 3.05
C SER A 74 -2.64 0.76 2.63
N HIS A 75 -1.47 1.06 2.08
CA HIS A 75 -1.19 2.34 1.46
C HIS A 75 -1.47 2.23 -0.04
N VAL A 76 -2.30 3.11 -0.56
CA VAL A 76 -2.48 3.30 -2.00
C VAL A 76 -1.86 4.61 -2.41
N ILE A 77 -0.94 4.54 -3.38
CA ILE A 77 -0.24 5.68 -3.94
C ILE A 77 -0.69 5.83 -5.39
N PHE A 78 -1.29 6.97 -5.68
CA PHE A 78 -1.67 7.37 -7.03
C PHE A 78 -0.58 8.24 -7.63
N ARG A 79 0.05 7.78 -8.71
CA ARG A 79 1.03 8.55 -9.48
C ARG A 79 0.45 8.98 -10.82
N ILE A 80 0.72 10.21 -11.20
CA ILE A 80 0.20 10.86 -12.40
C ILE A 80 1.39 11.44 -13.15
N GLU A 81 1.56 11.00 -14.40
CA GLU A 81 2.59 11.49 -15.32
C GLU A 81 1.94 11.85 -16.66
N PRO A 82 2.42 12.87 -17.40
CA PRO A 82 2.01 13.06 -18.78
C PRO A 82 2.47 11.89 -19.66
N ASN A 83 1.64 11.47 -20.62
CA ASN A 83 2.03 10.49 -21.63
C ASN A 83 2.40 11.16 -22.97
N GLU A 84 2.89 10.37 -23.94
CA GLU A 84 3.36 10.88 -25.24
C GLU A 84 2.23 11.45 -26.12
N ASP A 85 0.99 10.99 -25.90
CA ASP A 85 -0.20 11.38 -26.66
C ASP A 85 -0.91 12.63 -26.10
N GLY A 86 -0.32 13.30 -25.09
CA GLY A 86 -0.91 14.46 -24.42
C GLY A 86 -1.99 14.11 -23.38
N GLY A 87 -2.15 12.82 -23.09
CA GLY A 87 -2.93 12.27 -22.00
C GLY A 87 -2.11 12.07 -20.71
N THR A 88 -2.53 11.11 -19.89
CA THR A 88 -1.94 10.82 -18.57
C THR A 88 -1.64 9.34 -18.43
N ARG A 89 -0.43 9.02 -17.99
CA ARG A 89 -0.09 7.73 -17.41
C ARG A 89 -0.40 7.75 -15.92
N PHE A 90 -1.31 6.88 -15.50
CA PHE A 90 -1.78 6.76 -14.14
C PHE A 90 -1.33 5.44 -13.54
N ARG A 91 -0.61 5.48 -12.42
CA ARG A 91 -0.21 4.28 -11.68
C ARG A 91 -0.88 4.25 -10.32
N ILE A 92 -1.42 3.09 -9.97
CA ILE A 92 -1.94 2.76 -8.64
C ILE A 92 -0.97 1.77 -8.02
N ILE A 93 -0.31 2.17 -6.94
CA ILE A 93 0.66 1.34 -6.24
C ILE A 93 0.04 1.01 -4.88
N GLN A 94 -0.27 -0.25 -4.63
CA GLN A 94 -0.81 -0.72 -3.36
C GLN A 94 0.28 -1.46 -2.58
N GLN A 95 0.48 -1.06 -1.33
CA GLN A 95 1.47 -1.61 -0.42
C GLN A 95 0.77 -2.01 0.89
N ALA A 96 1.00 -3.22 1.36
CA ALA A 96 0.52 -3.61 2.68
C ALA A 96 1.11 -2.67 3.75
N CYS A 97 0.29 -2.23 4.72
CA CYS A 97 0.85 -1.67 5.93
C CYS A 97 1.46 -2.86 6.68
N GLU A 98 2.78 -2.86 6.93
CA GLU A 98 3.38 -3.93 7.72
C GLU A 98 2.74 -3.92 9.11
N GLU A 99 1.81 -4.86 9.34
CA GLU A 99 1.46 -5.26 10.68
C GLU A 99 2.73 -5.89 11.23
N GLN A 100 3.45 -5.14 12.05
CA GLN A 100 4.49 -5.70 12.91
C GLN A 100 3.82 -6.74 13.78
N THR A 101 3.71 -7.96 13.25
CA THR A 101 3.47 -9.17 13.99
C THR A 101 4.73 -9.26 14.83
N LYS A 102 4.68 -8.64 16.02
CA LYS A 102 5.60 -8.93 17.11
C LYS A 102 5.43 -10.42 17.36
N LEU A 103 6.23 -11.23 16.67
CA LEU A 103 6.37 -12.62 17.01
C LEU A 103 6.76 -12.60 18.49
N PRO A 104 6.02 -13.28 19.38
CA PRO A 104 6.41 -13.36 20.77
C PRO A 104 7.84 -13.92 20.80
N GLN A 105 8.77 -13.18 21.43
CA GLN A 105 10.12 -13.69 21.62
C GLN A 105 10.01 -15.00 22.42
N PRO A 106 10.55 -16.13 21.92
CA PRO A 106 10.55 -17.35 22.70
C PRO A 106 11.33 -17.12 24.00
N ALA A 107 10.68 -17.39 25.14
CA ALA A 107 11.24 -17.15 26.48
C ALA A 107 12.26 -18.21 26.93
N ASN A 108 12.80 -19.02 26.00
CA ASN A 108 13.72 -20.10 26.33
C ASN A 108 15.18 -19.64 26.32
N SER A 109 15.53 -18.67 27.15
CA SER A 109 16.91 -18.38 27.53
C SER A 109 17.42 -19.42 28.54
N ASN A 110 17.47 -20.70 28.13
CA ASN A 110 18.15 -21.74 28.87
C ASN A 110 19.66 -21.62 28.65
N CYS A 111 20.30 -20.74 29.43
CA CYS A 111 21.75 -20.75 29.58
C CYS A 111 22.16 -22.01 30.35
N CYS A 112 22.63 -23.04 29.65
CA CYS A 112 23.23 -24.23 30.26
C CYS A 112 24.52 -23.87 31.01
N LEU A 113 24.44 -23.51 32.29
CA LEU A 113 25.60 -23.49 33.19
C LEU A 113 25.84 -24.90 33.72
N MET A 114 26.62 -25.69 32.97
CA MET A 114 27.25 -26.89 33.53
C MET A 114 28.29 -26.45 34.55
N ARG A 115 27.98 -26.58 35.85
CA ARG A 115 29.00 -26.55 36.91
C ARG A 115 29.70 -27.90 36.92
N ALA A 116 30.96 -27.94 36.48
CA ALA A 116 31.82 -29.08 36.77
C ALA A 116 31.99 -29.18 38.30
N ALA A 117 31.66 -30.33 38.86
CA ALA A 117 32.05 -30.68 40.22
C ALA A 117 33.54 -31.08 40.23
N ALA A 118 34.19 -30.79 41.37
CA ALA A 118 35.63 -30.73 41.61
C ALA A 118 36.45 -31.96 41.21
#